data_AF-A0A2N5YL37-F1
#
_entry.id   AF-A0A2N5YL37-F1
#
_cell.length_a   1.000
_cell.length_b   1.000
_cell.length_c   1.000
_cell.angle_alpha   90.00
_cell.angle_beta   90.00
_cell.angle_gamma   90.00
#
_symmetry.space_group_name_H-M   'P 1'
#
loop_
_entity.id
_entity.type
_entity.pdbx_description
1 polymer ?
#
loop_
_entity_poly.entity_id
_entity_poly.type
_entity_poly.pdbx_seq_one_letter_code
_entity_poly.pdbx_strand_id
1 'polypeptide(L)'
;NYYYLPNLVNEGYWNVGLSVSWNIFDGKRRRNQINIENTKKRSYALQEEEMILNIQKEINDKIISLQNAKMKVDISKKLMKSTNESLNTFEEEYKQGISSMLELTNARTDFFNAKAKYINALMDYRAILFQIDRIIGKQLTEN
;
A
#
# COMPACT_ATOMS: atom_id res chain seq x y z
N ASN A 1 -5.83 15.58 97.06
CA ASN A 1 -4.42 15.49 96.66
C ASN A 1 -4.38 15.02 95.21
N TYR A 2 -3.73 15.80 94.33
CA TYR A 2 -3.29 15.53 92.95
C TYR A 2 -4.30 15.43 91.77
N TYR A 3 -4.50 16.62 91.17
CA TYR A 3 -4.60 17.04 89.75
C TYR A 3 -5.26 16.19 88.66
N TYR A 4 -6.24 16.83 88.01
CA TYR A 4 -6.74 16.56 86.66
C TYR A 4 -5.60 16.62 85.62
N LEU A 5 -5.49 15.60 84.76
CA LEU A 5 -4.73 15.70 83.51
C LEU A 5 -5.75 15.87 82.36
N PRO A 6 -5.84 17.06 81.74
CA PRO A 6 -6.72 17.28 80.61
C PRO A 6 -6.11 16.71 79.32
N ASN A 7 -6.99 16.14 78.50
CA ASN A 7 -6.97 15.96 77.05
C ASN A 7 -5.60 15.72 76.36
N LEU A 8 -5.47 14.52 75.77
CA LEU A 8 -4.49 14.22 74.73
C LEU A 8 -4.76 15.12 73.52
N VAL A 9 -4.11 16.29 73.50
CA VAL A 9 -4.07 17.13 72.30
C VAL A 9 -3.30 16.32 71.25
N ASN A 10 -4.04 15.89 70.23
CA ASN A 10 -3.45 15.45 68.97
C ASN A 10 -2.72 16.65 68.37
N GLU A 11 -1.42 16.76 68.65
CA GLU A 11 -0.56 17.75 68.01
C GLU A 11 -0.45 17.39 66.52
N GLY A 12 -1.39 17.91 65.74
CA GLY A 12 -1.31 17.88 64.29
C GLY A 12 -0.14 18.73 63.83
N TYR A 13 1.00 18.10 63.60
CA TYR A 13 2.14 18.74 62.95
C TYR A 13 1.78 19.00 61.49
N TRP A 14 1.75 20.28 61.11
CA TRP A 14 1.63 20.71 59.72
C TRP A 14 2.99 21.23 59.29
N ASN A 15 3.51 20.68 58.19
CA ASN A 15 4.82 21.03 57.65
C ASN A 15 4.65 21.55 56.23
N VAL A 16 5.06 22.80 56.03
CA VAL A 16 5.18 23.44 54.72
C VAL A 16 6.66 23.58 54.42
N GLY A 17 7.11 22.89 53.37
CA GLY A 17 8.50 22.93 52.92
C GLY A 17 8.58 23.42 51.48
N LEU A 18 9.49 24.35 51.21
CA LEU A 18 9.78 24.86 49.88
C LEU A 18 11.13 24.26 49.46
N SER A 19 11.11 23.37 48.46
CA SER A 19 12.35 22.78 47.92
C SER A 19 12.76 23.51 46.65
N VAL A 20 14.02 23.91 46.59
CA VAL A 20 14.64 24.51 45.39
C VAL A 20 15.79 23.59 44.98
N SER A 21 15.70 23.01 43.78
CA SER A 21 16.72 22.14 43.21
C SER A 21 17.38 22.84 42.02
N TRP A 22 18.69 23.06 42.12
CA TRP A 22 19.50 23.62 41.03
C TRP A 22 20.70 22.71 40.77
N ASN A 23 20.79 22.14 39.57
CA ASN A 23 21.98 21.40 39.11
C ASN A 23 23.08 22.38 38.68
N ILE A 24 24.18 22.42 39.44
CA ILE A 24 25.33 23.31 39.20
C ILE A 24 26.28 22.72 38.14
N PHE A 25 26.30 21.39 37.98
CA PHE A 25 27.08 20.69 36.95
C PHE A 25 26.38 19.37 36.54
N ASP A 26 26.09 19.19 35.25
CA ASP A 26 25.37 18.02 34.71
C ASP A 26 26.21 17.12 33.80
N GLY A 27 27.54 17.31 33.78
CA GLY A 27 28.46 16.46 33.02
C GLY A 27 28.22 16.46 31.50
N LYS A 28 27.67 17.54 30.93
CA LYS A 28 27.24 17.67 29.51
C LYS A 28 25.93 16.93 29.16
N ARG A 29 25.19 16.38 30.13
CA ARG A 29 23.95 15.62 29.88
C ARG A 29 22.93 16.41 29.07
N ARG A 30 22.67 17.68 29.41
CA ARG A 30 21.74 18.55 28.66
C ARG A 30 22.18 18.75 27.21
N ARG A 31 23.49 18.95 26.98
CA ARG A 31 24.05 19.10 25.63
C ARG A 31 23.88 17.83 24.81
N ASN A 32 24.15 16.67 25.42
CA ASN A 32 23.95 15.37 24.77
C ASN A 32 22.48 15.13 24.43
N GLN A 33 21.56 15.50 25.33
CA GLN A 33 20.12 15.39 25.09
C GLN A 33 19.68 16.28 23.91
N ILE A 34 20.15 17.52 23.83
CA ILE A 34 19.90 18.40 22.67
C ILE A 34 20.45 17.79 21.37
N ASN A 35 21.66 17.21 21.40
CA ASN A 35 22.24 16.56 20.22
C ASN A 35 21.41 15.35 19.77
N ILE A 36 20.90 14.54 20.71
CA ILE A 36 20.01 13.41 20.41
C ILE A 36 18.73 13.92 19.75
N GLU A 37 18.08 14.94 20.32
CA GLU A 37 16.84 15.49 19.76
C GLU A 37 17.07 16.14 18.38
N ASN A 38 18.19 16.83 18.17
CA ASN A 38 18.57 17.36 16.85
C ASN A 38 18.79 16.23 15.82
N THR A 39 19.40 15.13 16.23
CA THR A 39 19.62 13.95 15.37
C THR A 39 18.29 13.29 15.02
N LYS A 40 17.37 13.14 15.98
CA LYS A 40 16.01 12.64 15.73
C LYS A 40 15.25 13.55 14.75
N LYS A 41 15.30 14.87 14.94
CA LYS A 41 14.68 15.83 14.00
C LYS A 41 15.21 15.65 12.58
N ARG A 42 16.54 15.51 12.42
CA ARG A 42 17.15 15.24 11.11
C ARG A 42 16.69 13.90 10.54
N SER A 43 16.59 12.86 11.38
CA SER A 43 16.09 11.54 10.95
C SER A 43 14.65 11.62 10.46
N TYR A 44 13.77 12.36 11.15
CA TYR A 44 12.38 12.55 10.71
C TYR A 44 12.29 13.30 9.38
N ALA A 45 13.10 14.34 9.18
CA ALA A 45 13.16 15.04 7.89
C ALA A 45 13.59 14.12 6.74
N LEU A 46 14.58 13.24 6.99
CA LEU A 46 15.02 12.25 6.00
C LEU A 46 13.94 11.19 5.72
N GLN A 47 13.21 10.73 6.75
CA GLN A 47 12.10 9.80 6.59
C GLN A 47 10.95 10.40 5.78
N GLU A 48 10.66 11.69 5.98
CA GLU A 48 9.67 12.43 5.19
C GLU A 48 10.08 12.49 3.71
N GLU A 49 11.33 12.86 3.43
CA GLU A 49 11.86 12.88 2.05
C GLU A 49 11.81 11.49 1.39
N GLU A 50 12.21 10.45 2.11
CA GLU A 50 12.13 9.06 1.66
C GLU A 50 10.68 8.65 1.36
N MET A 51 9.73 9.03 2.20
CA MET A 51 8.31 8.75 2.00
C MET A 51 7.79 9.41 0.72
N ILE A 52 8.15 10.67 0.46
CA ILE A 52 7.76 11.39 -0.76
C ILE A 52 8.34 10.69 -2.00
N LEU A 53 9.63 10.34 -1.98
CA LEU A 53 10.28 9.65 -3.09
C LEU A 53 9.65 8.27 -3.35
N ASN A 54 9.31 7.54 -2.29
CA ASN A 54 8.64 6.24 -2.40
C ASN A 54 7.24 6.36 -3.01
N ILE A 55 6.46 7.39 -2.64
CA ILE A 55 5.14 7.65 -3.25
C ILE A 55 5.29 7.98 -4.74
N GLN A 56 6.24 8.86 -5.10
CA GLN A 56 6.50 9.20 -6.50
C GLN A 56 6.89 7.96 -7.33
N LYS A 57 7.76 7.12 -6.78
CA LYS A 57 8.14 5.84 -7.40
C LYS A 57 6.94 4.92 -7.57
N GLU A 58 6.12 4.74 -6.53
CA GLU A 58 4.93 3.90 -6.58
C GLU A 58 3.96 4.36 -7.69
N ILE A 59 3.71 5.67 -7.81
CA ILE A 59 2.87 6.23 -8.87
C ILE A 59 3.45 5.93 -10.25
N ASN A 60 4.74 6.18 -10.46
CA ASN A 60 5.41 5.94 -11.74
C ASN A 60 5.34 4.46 -12.14
N ASP A 61 5.65 3.56 -11.20
CA ASP A 61 5.59 2.10 -11.43
C ASP A 61 4.17 1.65 -11.80
N LYS A 62 3.13 2.27 -11.19
CA LYS A 62 1.73 1.97 -11.51
C LYS A 62 1.31 2.49 -12.88
N ILE A 63 1.76 3.67 -13.29
CA ILE A 63 1.49 4.22 -14.63
C ILE A 63 2.10 3.30 -15.70
N ILE A 64 3.34 2.87 -15.52
CA ILE A 64 4.01 1.94 -16.44
C ILE A 64 3.24 0.60 -16.48
N SER A 65 2.83 0.08 -15.33
CA SER A 65 2.03 -1.14 -15.23
C SER A 65 0.70 -1.01 -15.97
N LEU A 66 0.03 0.14 -15.87
CA LEU A 66 -1.24 0.41 -16.56
C LEU A 66 -1.06 0.41 -18.08
N GLN A 67 0.00 1.06 -18.58
CA GLN A 67 0.33 1.07 -20.01
C GLN A 67 0.59 -0.34 -20.53
N ASN A 68 1.40 -1.12 -19.81
CA ASN A 68 1.69 -2.51 -20.17
C ASN A 68 0.42 -3.38 -20.17
N ALA A 69 -0.45 -3.23 -19.18
CA ALA A 69 -1.70 -3.96 -19.11
C ALA A 69 -2.65 -3.59 -20.25
N LYS A 70 -2.73 -2.31 -20.62
CA LYS A 70 -3.51 -1.86 -21.78
C LYS A 70 -2.99 -2.49 -23.08
N MET A 71 -1.67 -2.49 -23.30
CA MET A 71 -1.07 -3.15 -24.46
C MET A 71 -1.39 -4.65 -24.48
N LYS A 72 -1.32 -5.33 -23.33
CA LYS A 72 -1.66 -6.75 -23.19
C LYS A 72 -3.13 -7.01 -23.55
N VAL A 73 -4.06 -6.13 -23.16
CA VAL A 73 -5.48 -6.19 -23.55
C VAL A 73 -5.62 -6.10 -25.08
N ASP A 74 -4.93 -5.15 -25.70
CA ASP A 74 -5.03 -4.95 -27.16
C ASP A 74 -4.45 -6.14 -27.94
N ILE A 75 -3.30 -6.66 -27.52
CA ILE A 75 -2.65 -7.83 -28.15
C ILE A 75 -3.53 -9.07 -28.00
N SER A 76 -4.02 -9.35 -26.78
CA SER A 76 -4.86 -10.51 -26.53
C SER A 76 -6.22 -10.43 -27.24
N LYS A 77 -6.78 -9.22 -27.40
CA LYS A 77 -7.99 -8.99 -28.22
C LYS A 77 -7.75 -9.32 -29.68
N LYS A 78 -6.60 -8.89 -30.24
CA LYS A 78 -6.22 -9.21 -31.63
C LYS A 78 -6.04 -10.71 -31.82
N LEU A 79 -5.36 -11.38 -30.87
CA LEU A 79 -5.20 -12.84 -30.89
C LEU A 79 -6.55 -13.56 -30.87
N MET A 80 -7.47 -13.16 -29.98
CA MET A 80 -8.82 -13.73 -29.91
C MET A 80 -9.60 -13.56 -31.22
N LYS A 81 -9.48 -12.40 -31.88
CA LYS A 81 -10.13 -12.18 -33.17
C LYS A 81 -9.54 -13.08 -34.26
N SER A 82 -8.20 -13.17 -34.33
CA SER A 82 -7.52 -14.00 -35.32
C SER A 82 -7.84 -15.49 -35.14
N THR A 83 -7.87 -16.00 -33.90
CA THR A 83 -8.27 -17.40 -33.65
C THR A 83 -9.76 -17.64 -33.89
N ASN A 84 -10.61 -16.63 -33.73
CA ASN A 84 -12.02 -16.71 -34.10
C ASN A 84 -12.21 -16.81 -35.63
N GLU A 85 -11.47 -16.03 -36.39
CA GLU A 85 -11.49 -16.11 -37.87
C GLU A 85 -11.02 -17.50 -38.33
N SER A 86 -9.93 -18.02 -37.75
CA SER A 86 -9.45 -19.38 -38.01
C SER A 86 -10.51 -20.45 -37.68
N LEU A 87 -11.15 -20.34 -36.51
CA LEU A 87 -12.26 -21.22 -36.14
C LEU A 87 -13.39 -21.20 -37.16
N ASN A 88 -13.80 -20.02 -37.62
CA ASN A 88 -14.86 -19.90 -38.64
C ASN A 88 -14.47 -20.61 -39.94
N THR A 89 -13.21 -20.47 -40.39
CA THR A 89 -12.70 -21.18 -41.57
C THR A 89 -12.77 -22.69 -41.39
N PHE A 90 -12.28 -23.23 -40.28
CA PHE A 90 -12.33 -24.68 -40.03
C PHE A 90 -13.75 -25.22 -39.85
N GLU A 91 -14.68 -24.41 -39.34
CA GLU A 91 -16.10 -24.77 -39.27
C GLU A 91 -16.76 -24.86 -40.66
N GLU A 92 -16.38 -23.98 -41.58
CA GLU A 92 -16.85 -24.01 -42.97
C GLU A 92 -16.26 -25.20 -43.74
N GLU A 93 -14.95 -25.43 -43.61
CA GLU A 93 -14.26 -26.56 -44.22
C GLU A 93 -14.80 -27.90 -43.71
N TYR A 94 -15.08 -28.01 -42.42
CA TYR A 94 -15.64 -29.23 -41.83
C TYR A 94 -17.03 -29.54 -42.40
N LYS A 95 -17.87 -28.51 -42.57
CA LYS A 95 -19.20 -28.65 -43.20
C LYS A 95 -19.11 -29.10 -44.66
N GLN A 96 -18.02 -28.74 -45.35
CA GLN A 96 -17.74 -29.14 -46.73
C GLN A 96 -17.00 -30.49 -46.81
N GLY A 97 -16.64 -31.10 -45.67
CA GLY A 97 -15.87 -32.35 -45.62
C GLY A 97 -14.39 -32.20 -45.97
N ILE A 98 -13.87 -30.97 -45.97
CA ILE A 98 -12.48 -30.64 -46.29
C ILE A 98 -11.59 -30.80 -45.05
N SER A 99 -12.03 -30.31 -43.88
CA SER A 99 -11.29 -30.44 -42.64
C SER A 99 -11.81 -31.59 -41.76
N SER A 100 -10.93 -32.10 -40.91
CA SER A 100 -11.23 -33.16 -39.96
C SER A 100 -11.86 -32.62 -38.67
N MET A 101 -12.58 -33.49 -37.94
CA MET A 101 -13.12 -33.14 -36.62
C MET A 101 -12.02 -32.76 -35.60
N LEU A 102 -10.81 -33.31 -35.77
CA LEU A 102 -9.67 -33.00 -34.92
C LEU A 102 -9.20 -31.55 -35.14
N GLU A 103 -9.07 -31.11 -36.40
CA GLU A 103 -8.69 -29.74 -36.75
C GLU A 103 -9.71 -28.72 -36.24
N LEU A 104 -11.01 -29.01 -36.41
CA LEU A 104 -12.08 -28.19 -35.86
C LEU A 104 -11.98 -28.08 -34.32
N THR A 105 -11.72 -29.19 -33.64
CA THR A 105 -11.59 -29.21 -32.17
C THR A 105 -10.36 -28.42 -31.70
N ASN A 106 -9.25 -28.49 -32.44
CA ASN A 106 -8.05 -27.70 -32.18
C ASN A 106 -8.33 -26.21 -32.35
N ALA A 107 -8.97 -25.81 -33.46
CA ALA A 107 -9.33 -24.41 -33.71
C ALA A 107 -10.26 -23.84 -32.63
N ARG A 108 -11.23 -24.63 -32.15
CA ARG A 108 -12.08 -24.26 -31.01
C ARG A 108 -11.27 -24.05 -29.75
N THR A 109 -10.35 -24.97 -29.46
CA THR A 109 -9.48 -24.90 -28.27
C THR A 109 -8.61 -23.63 -28.32
N ASP A 110 -8.02 -23.33 -29.47
CA ASP A 110 -7.21 -22.12 -29.67
C ASP A 110 -8.01 -20.83 -29.49
N PHE A 111 -9.25 -20.79 -30.01
CA PHE A 111 -10.15 -19.66 -29.78
C PHE A 111 -10.49 -19.48 -28.30
N PHE A 112 -10.88 -20.54 -27.60
CA PHE A 112 -11.22 -20.45 -26.18
C PHE A 112 -10.01 -20.06 -25.32
N ASN A 113 -8.83 -20.59 -25.63
CA ASN A 113 -7.59 -20.21 -24.97
C ASN A 113 -7.27 -18.72 -25.18
N ALA A 114 -7.41 -18.21 -26.42
CA ALA A 114 -7.20 -16.81 -26.73
C ALA A 114 -8.24 -15.90 -26.03
N LYS A 115 -9.50 -16.31 -25.99
CA LYS A 115 -10.58 -15.61 -25.29
C LYS A 115 -10.32 -15.53 -23.78
N ALA A 116 -9.88 -16.63 -23.16
CA ALA A 116 -9.50 -16.64 -21.75
C ALA A 116 -8.33 -15.68 -21.47
N LYS A 117 -7.30 -15.68 -22.35
CA LYS A 117 -6.18 -14.71 -22.26
C LYS A 117 -6.65 -13.27 -22.34
N TYR A 118 -7.61 -12.95 -23.22
CA TYR A 118 -8.18 -11.61 -23.33
C TYR A 118 -8.95 -11.18 -22.07
N ILE A 119 -9.78 -12.06 -21.53
CA ILE A 119 -10.54 -11.79 -20.30
C ILE A 119 -9.58 -11.54 -19.13
N ASN A 120 -8.55 -12.38 -18.96
CA ASN A 120 -7.56 -12.20 -17.90
C ASN A 120 -6.79 -10.88 -18.06
N ALA A 121 -6.37 -10.53 -19.27
CA ALA A 121 -5.72 -9.23 -19.52
C ALA A 121 -6.63 -8.05 -19.17
N LEU A 122 -7.93 -8.15 -19.46
CA LEU A 122 -8.90 -7.11 -19.12
C LEU A 122 -9.10 -6.99 -17.60
N MET A 123 -9.12 -8.12 -16.89
CA MET A 123 -9.17 -8.15 -15.42
C MET A 123 -7.92 -7.51 -14.81
N ASP A 124 -6.72 -7.88 -15.30
CA ASP A 124 -5.45 -7.29 -14.86
C ASP A 124 -5.45 -5.76 -15.04
N TYR A 125 -5.89 -5.28 -16.21
CA TYR A 125 -5.98 -3.85 -16.51
C TYR A 125 -6.92 -3.11 -15.55
N ARG A 126 -8.11 -3.68 -15.28
CA ARG A 126 -9.07 -3.10 -14.33
C ARG A 126 -8.55 -3.10 -12.89
N ALA A 127 -7.86 -4.16 -12.48
CA ALA A 127 -7.25 -4.24 -11.16
C ALA A 127 -6.21 -3.12 -10.96
N ILE A 128 -5.41 -2.80 -11.98
CA ILE A 128 -4.44 -1.71 -11.92
C ILE A 128 -5.14 -0.35 -11.84
N LEU A 129 -6.24 -0.13 -12.59
CA LEU A 129 -7.03 1.10 -12.46
C LEU A 129 -7.52 1.29 -11.03
N PHE A 130 -8.11 0.27 -10.40
CA PHE A 130 -8.54 0.35 -9.00
C PHE A 130 -7.38 0.59 -8.02
N GLN A 131 -6.18 0.05 -8.29
CA GLN A 131 -5.01 0.34 -7.47
C GLN A 131 -4.56 1.79 -7.60
N ILE A 132 -4.60 2.35 -8.80
CA ILE A 132 -4.32 3.78 -9.05
C ILE A 132 -5.36 4.65 -8.36
N ASP A 133 -6.65 4.34 -8.51
CA ASP A 133 -7.74 5.06 -7.83
C ASP A 133 -7.58 4.99 -6.31
N ARG A 134 -7.10 3.87 -5.76
CA ARG A 134 -6.79 3.75 -4.33
C ARG A 134 -5.59 4.59 -3.91
N ILE A 135 -4.56 4.72 -4.74
CA ILE A 135 -3.37 5.53 -4.43
C ILE A 135 -3.68 7.02 -4.51
N ILE A 136 -4.41 7.43 -5.55
CA ILE A 136 -4.83 8.82 -5.77
C ILE A 136 -5.97 9.20 -4.80
N GLY A 137 -6.91 8.27 -4.56
CA GLY A 137 -8.02 8.40 -3.61
C GLY A 137 -7.64 8.14 -2.15
N LYS A 138 -6.38 7.77 -1.86
CA LYS A 138 -5.87 7.58 -0.49
C LYS A 138 -5.79 8.88 0.33
N GLN A 139 -6.10 10.02 -0.27
CA GLN A 139 -5.99 11.35 0.36
C GLN A 139 -7.33 12.02 0.67
N LEU A 140 -8.47 11.32 0.51
CA LEU A 140 -9.81 11.88 0.79
C LEU A 140 -10.42 11.49 2.14
N THR A 141 -9.71 10.77 3.01
CA THR A 141 -10.12 10.68 4.42
C THR A 141 -8.91 10.93 5.30
N GLU A 142 -8.88 12.16 5.79
CA GLU A 142 -8.19 12.67 6.97
C GLU A 142 -8.03 11.62 8.08
N ASN A 143 -6.89 11.69 8.75
CA ASN A 143 -6.81 11.83 10.19
C ASN A 143 -5.74 12.87 10.52
#